data_AF-A0A1G0HZZ7-F1
#
_entry.id   AF-A0A1G0HZZ7-F1
#
_cell.length_a   1.000
_cell.length_b   1.000
_cell.length_c   1.000
_cell.angle_alpha   90.00
_cell.angle_beta   90.00
_cell.angle_gamma   90.00
#
_symmetry.space_group_name_H-M   'P 1'
#
loop_
_entity.id
_entity.type
_entity.pdbx_description
1 polymer ?
#
loop_
_entity_poly.entity_id
_entity_poly.type
_entity_poly.pdbx_seq_one_letter_code
_entity_poly.pdbx_strand_id
1 'polypeptide(L)'
;MQTGISLSFADGNYHFRLPIKRIVEIEAKAGPIDLVRHRLISGGFSIHDVVETIRQGLIGGGKGEVNGIEYVVSDLKANSLIENYVEDKPLAQSHVIARAIISALYVGYEPEPAQKKSPPQQRTGSRRKSTGASSSTTASLSD
;
A
#
# COMPACT_ATOMS: atom_id res chain seq x y z
N MET A 1 12.40 16.12 1.61
CA MET A 1 10.95 15.94 1.86
C MET A 1 10.17 15.95 0.56
N GLN A 2 9.33 14.94 0.34
CA GLN A 2 8.43 14.81 -0.82
C GLN A 2 6.98 14.94 -0.37
N THR A 3 6.07 15.36 -1.25
CA THR A 3 4.63 15.47 -0.92
C THR A 3 3.80 14.27 -1.39
N GLY A 4 4.42 13.34 -2.13
CA GLY A 4 3.81 12.07 -2.50
C GLY A 4 4.16 10.96 -1.53
N ILE A 5 3.28 9.99 -1.38
CA ILE A 5 3.43 8.84 -0.48
C ILE A 5 3.01 7.57 -1.20
N SER A 6 3.68 6.45 -0.94
CA SER A 6 3.25 5.13 -1.42
C SER A 6 2.60 4.37 -0.28
N LEU A 7 1.38 3.88 -0.50
CA LEU A 7 0.56 3.20 0.51
C LEU A 7 -0.03 1.92 -0.07
N SER A 8 -0.11 0.89 0.77
CA SER A 8 -0.94 -0.29 0.48
C SER A 8 -2.40 0.12 0.44
N PHE A 9 -3.05 -0.11 -0.69
CA PHE A 9 -4.44 0.24 -0.95
C PHE A 9 -5.02 -0.73 -1.97
N ALA A 10 -6.28 -1.12 -1.76
CA ALA A 10 -6.99 -2.05 -2.65
C ALA A 10 -6.21 -3.36 -2.87
N ASP A 11 -5.82 -3.62 -4.11
CA ASP A 11 -5.13 -4.81 -4.61
C ASP A 11 -3.61 -4.64 -4.71
N GLY A 12 -3.04 -3.52 -4.27
CA GLY A 12 -1.61 -3.28 -4.43
C GLY A 12 -1.03 -2.18 -3.57
N ASN A 13 0.12 -1.69 -4.02
CA ASN A 13 0.79 -0.53 -3.45
C ASN A 13 0.71 0.62 -4.45
N TYR A 14 0.05 1.71 -4.09
CA TYR A 14 -0.19 2.82 -4.99
C TYR A 14 0.60 4.04 -4.55
N HIS A 15 1.13 4.77 -5.53
CA HIS A 15 1.69 6.09 -5.28
C HIS A 15 0.57 7.12 -5.31
N PHE A 16 0.47 7.92 -4.26
CA PHE A 16 -0.49 9.00 -4.11
C PHE A 16 0.23 10.34 -4.11
N ARG A 17 -0.28 11.30 -4.86
CA ARG A 17 0.26 12.66 -4.89
C ARG A 17 -0.82 13.66 -5.27
N LEU A 18 -0.80 14.82 -4.63
CA LEU A 18 -1.74 15.92 -4.91
C LEU A 18 -1.00 17.13 -5.51
N PRO A 19 -0.66 17.12 -6.82
CA PRO A 19 -0.20 18.34 -7.49
C PRO A 19 -1.34 19.37 -7.55
N ILE A 20 -1.00 20.65 -7.78
CA ILE A 20 -1.96 21.76 -7.71
C ILE A 20 -3.24 21.51 -8.52
N LYS A 21 -3.13 21.00 -9.75
CA LYS A 21 -4.30 20.65 -10.57
C LYS A 21 -5.26 19.69 -9.86
N ARG A 22 -4.73 18.72 -9.12
CA ARG A 22 -5.52 17.74 -8.36
C ARG A 22 -6.13 18.32 -7.10
N ILE A 23 -5.45 19.27 -6.46
CA ILE A 23 -6.00 20.04 -5.34
C ILE A 23 -7.23 20.83 -5.80
N VAL A 24 -7.17 21.51 -6.94
CA VAL A 24 -8.31 22.26 -7.51
C VAL A 24 -9.53 21.36 -7.73
N GLU A 25 -9.33 20.13 -8.21
CA GLU A 25 -10.42 19.16 -8.40
C GLU A 25 -11.04 18.69 -7.07
N ILE A 26 -10.23 18.56 -6.00
CA ILE A 26 -10.74 18.31 -4.65
C ILE A 26 -11.57 19.52 -4.20
N GLU A 27 -11.03 20.73 -4.34
CA GLU A 27 -11.68 21.95 -3.87
C GLU A 27 -13.02 22.22 -4.55
N ALA A 28 -13.14 21.87 -5.84
CA ALA A 28 -14.38 21.98 -6.59
C ALA A 28 -15.53 21.11 -6.03
N LYS A 29 -15.22 20.05 -5.27
CA LYS A 29 -16.21 19.07 -4.78
C LYS A 29 -16.33 19.00 -3.25
N ALA A 30 -15.23 19.23 -2.55
CA ALA A 30 -15.11 19.08 -1.10
C ALA A 30 -14.87 20.44 -0.38
N GLY A 31 -14.68 21.52 -1.14
CA GLY A 31 -14.35 22.84 -0.61
C GLY A 31 -12.86 23.04 -0.32
N PRO A 32 -12.47 24.19 0.24
CA PRO A 32 -11.07 24.59 0.41
C PRO A 32 -10.19 23.51 1.05
N ILE A 33 -8.98 23.30 0.49
CA ILE A 33 -8.14 22.16 0.85
C ILE A 33 -7.76 22.13 2.34
N ASP A 34 -7.64 23.29 2.98
CA ASP A 34 -7.37 23.37 4.42
C ASP A 34 -8.57 22.98 5.28
N LEU A 35 -9.79 23.26 4.83
CA LEU A 35 -10.99 22.76 5.49
C LEU A 35 -11.13 21.25 5.33
N VAL A 36 -10.83 20.72 4.14
CA VAL A 36 -10.79 19.26 3.89
C VAL A 36 -9.78 18.60 4.84
N ARG A 37 -8.56 19.15 4.93
CA ARG A 37 -7.54 18.70 5.89
C ARG A 37 -8.04 18.73 7.31
N HIS A 38 -8.57 19.87 7.76
CA HIS A 38 -9.03 20.02 9.13
C HIS A 38 -10.08 18.95 9.48
N ARG A 39 -11.07 18.73 8.62
CA ARG A 39 -12.09 17.71 8.84
C ARG A 39 -11.53 16.28 8.79
N LEU A 40 -10.58 15.99 7.91
CA LEU A 40 -9.93 14.68 7.84
C LEU A 40 -9.03 14.38 9.05
N ILE A 41 -8.51 15.40 9.75
CA ILE A 41 -7.65 15.21 10.93
C ILE A 41 -8.47 15.24 12.22
N SER A 42 -9.34 16.23 12.36
CA SER A 42 -10.10 16.52 13.58
C SER A 42 -11.45 15.82 13.65
N GLY A 43 -11.94 15.28 12.52
CA GLY A 43 -13.28 14.69 12.41
C GLY A 43 -14.31 15.66 11.81
N GLY A 44 -15.53 15.15 11.56
CA GLY A 44 -16.61 15.90 10.90
C GLY A 44 -16.45 16.00 9.38
N PHE A 45 -15.73 15.07 8.76
CA PHE A 45 -15.54 15.02 7.31
C PHE A 45 -16.81 14.59 6.57
N SER A 46 -16.99 15.13 5.38
CA SER A 46 -17.94 14.67 4.37
C SER A 46 -17.38 13.47 3.60
N ILE A 47 -18.25 12.72 2.93
CA ILE A 47 -17.79 11.62 2.08
C ILE A 47 -16.87 12.10 0.94
N HIS A 48 -17.12 13.30 0.41
CA HIS A 48 -16.29 13.90 -0.64
C HIS A 48 -14.86 14.19 -0.16
N ASP A 49 -14.68 14.54 1.12
CA ASP A 49 -13.34 14.73 1.69
C ASP A 49 -12.48 13.47 1.56
N VAL A 50 -13.09 12.30 1.80
CA VAL A 50 -12.38 11.01 1.73
C VAL A 50 -12.22 10.58 0.27
N VAL A 51 -13.32 10.49 -0.47
CA VAL A 51 -13.34 9.93 -1.82
C VAL A 51 -12.48 10.76 -2.78
N GLU A 52 -12.63 12.09 -2.78
CA GLU A 52 -11.89 12.94 -3.72
C GLU A 52 -10.40 13.03 -3.36
N THR A 53 -10.04 12.99 -2.07
CA THR A 53 -8.63 12.95 -1.67
C THR A 53 -7.93 11.69 -2.16
N ILE A 54 -8.57 10.52 -2.05
CA ILE A 54 -8.01 9.25 -2.53
C ILE A 54 -7.96 9.26 -4.07
N ARG A 55 -9.08 9.58 -4.72
CA ARG A 55 -9.21 9.54 -6.18
C ARG A 55 -8.21 10.47 -6.87
N GLN A 56 -8.14 11.72 -6.41
CA GLN A 56 -7.21 12.69 -6.97
C GLN A 56 -5.76 12.40 -6.58
N GLY A 57 -5.54 11.79 -5.41
CA GLY A 57 -4.24 11.27 -5.00
C GLY A 57 -3.73 10.18 -5.94
N LEU A 58 -4.57 9.22 -6.29
CA LEU A 58 -4.28 8.15 -7.26
C LEU A 58 -3.93 8.72 -8.63
N ILE A 59 -4.75 9.64 -9.15
CA ILE A 59 -4.53 10.28 -10.46
C ILE A 59 -3.23 11.08 -10.46
N GLY A 60 -2.97 11.85 -9.40
CA GLY A 60 -1.76 12.67 -9.32
C GLY A 60 -0.49 11.87 -9.07
N GLY A 61 -0.59 10.67 -8.48
CA GLY A 61 0.52 9.75 -8.33
C GLY A 61 0.78 8.90 -9.58
N GLY A 62 -0.27 8.58 -10.35
CA GLY A 62 -0.22 8.04 -11.71
C GLY A 62 0.31 6.61 -11.85
N LYS A 63 0.71 5.96 -10.76
CA LYS A 63 1.31 4.62 -10.78
C LYS A 63 1.09 3.85 -9.48
N GLY A 64 1.21 2.54 -9.57
CA GLY A 64 1.25 1.61 -8.45
C GLY A 64 1.94 0.31 -8.85
N GLU A 65 1.91 -0.66 -7.97
CA GLU A 65 2.43 -2.00 -8.15
C GLU A 65 1.40 -3.00 -7.64
N VAL A 66 0.97 -3.92 -8.51
CA VAL A 66 0.01 -4.96 -8.19
C VAL A 66 0.65 -6.29 -8.53
N ASN A 67 0.77 -7.19 -7.56
CA ASN A 67 1.42 -8.51 -7.72
C ASN A 67 2.84 -8.45 -8.32
N GLY A 68 3.64 -7.42 -7.98
CA GLY A 68 5.00 -7.26 -8.51
C GLY A 68 5.08 -6.61 -9.90
N ILE A 69 3.94 -6.20 -10.47
CA ILE A 69 3.87 -5.61 -11.81
C ILE A 69 3.52 -4.12 -11.68
N GLU A 70 4.27 -3.27 -12.37
CA GLU A 70 3.99 -1.84 -12.43
C GLU A 70 2.63 -1.59 -13.11
N TYR A 71 1.81 -0.78 -12.45
CA TYR A 71 0.45 -0.49 -12.85
C TYR A 71 0.27 1.01 -13.04
N VAL A 72 0.04 1.44 -14.28
CA VAL A 72 -0.25 2.86 -14.58
C VAL A 72 -1.69 3.18 -14.16
N VAL A 73 -1.86 4.25 -13.40
CA VAL A 73 -3.16 4.71 -12.90
C VAL A 73 -3.63 5.91 -13.73
N SER A 74 -4.64 5.68 -14.57
CA SER A 74 -5.38 6.73 -15.28
C SER A 74 -6.62 7.16 -14.52
N ASP A 75 -7.28 8.23 -14.95
CA ASP A 75 -8.54 8.73 -14.37
C ASP A 75 -9.61 7.64 -14.28
N LEU A 76 -9.81 6.86 -15.34
CA LEU A 76 -10.77 5.75 -15.36
C LEU A 76 -10.41 4.67 -14.33
N LYS A 77 -9.12 4.32 -14.23
CA LYS A 77 -8.66 3.31 -13.26
C LYS A 77 -8.81 3.79 -11.83
N ALA A 78 -8.53 5.07 -11.56
CA ALA A 78 -8.75 5.65 -10.25
C ALA A 78 -10.22 5.59 -9.86
N ASN A 79 -11.15 5.88 -10.79
CA ASN A 79 -12.59 5.72 -10.54
C ASN A 79 -12.95 4.27 -10.22
N SER A 80 -12.49 3.29 -11.02
CA SER A 80 -12.75 1.88 -10.77
C SER A 80 -12.18 1.41 -9.43
N LEU A 81 -11.04 1.94 -8.98
CA LEU A 81 -10.48 1.63 -7.66
C LEU A 81 -11.37 2.17 -6.53
N ILE A 82 -11.94 3.37 -6.69
CA ILE A 82 -12.89 3.94 -5.73
C ILE A 82 -14.17 3.10 -5.68
N GLU A 83 -14.78 2.82 -6.84
CA GLU A 83 -16.02 2.04 -6.95
C GLU A 83 -15.87 0.65 -6.31
N ASN A 84 -14.75 -0.04 -6.56
CA ASN A 84 -14.59 -1.42 -6.08
C ASN A 84 -14.15 -1.52 -4.61
N TYR A 85 -13.38 -0.56 -4.11
CA TYR A 85 -12.68 -0.67 -2.81
C TYR A 85 -13.03 0.41 -1.79
N VAL A 86 -13.78 1.44 -2.17
CA VAL A 86 -14.21 2.51 -1.25
C VAL A 86 -15.73 2.55 -1.16
N GLU A 87 -16.44 2.48 -2.28
CA GLU A 87 -17.90 2.47 -2.30
C GLU A 87 -18.43 1.18 -1.65
N ASP A 88 -19.49 1.32 -0.85
CA ASP A 88 -20.11 0.25 -0.05
C ASP A 88 -19.15 -0.50 0.90
N LYS A 89 -17.98 0.09 1.24
CA LYS A 89 -17.02 -0.46 2.22
C LYS A 89 -17.03 0.35 3.52
N PRO A 90 -16.59 -0.26 4.65
CA PRO A 90 -16.42 0.46 5.91
C PRO A 90 -15.51 1.69 5.78
N LEU A 91 -16.06 2.87 6.06
CA LEU A 91 -15.43 4.16 5.80
C LEU A 91 -14.12 4.40 6.56
N ALA A 92 -13.93 3.75 7.71
CA ALA A 92 -12.77 3.92 8.56
C ALA A 92 -11.45 3.61 7.81
N GLN A 93 -11.44 2.59 6.94
CA GLN A 93 -10.24 2.22 6.19
C GLN A 93 -9.86 3.30 5.18
N SER A 94 -10.82 3.75 4.38
CA SER A 94 -10.61 4.81 3.39
C SER A 94 -10.25 6.14 4.05
N HIS A 95 -10.86 6.46 5.19
CA HIS A 95 -10.52 7.66 5.95
C HIS A 95 -9.04 7.70 6.37
N VAL A 96 -8.49 6.58 6.84
CA VAL A 96 -7.07 6.49 7.23
C VAL A 96 -6.15 6.76 6.02
N ILE A 97 -6.48 6.22 4.85
CA ILE A 97 -5.75 6.46 3.61
C ILE A 97 -5.82 7.95 3.22
N ALA A 98 -7.02 8.54 3.19
CA ALA A 98 -7.20 9.96 2.87
C ALA A 98 -6.43 10.87 3.85
N ARG A 99 -6.45 10.55 5.14
CA ARG A 99 -5.72 11.29 6.18
C ARG A 99 -4.20 11.20 5.98
N ALA A 100 -3.67 10.05 5.56
CA ALA A 100 -2.25 9.91 5.25
C ALA A 100 -1.84 10.76 4.04
N ILE A 101 -2.64 10.72 2.97
CA ILE A 101 -2.40 11.50 1.74
C ILE A 101 -2.40 13.01 2.04
N ILE A 102 -3.41 13.51 2.77
CA ILE A 102 -3.50 14.94 3.07
C ILE A 102 -2.39 15.39 4.03
N SER A 103 -1.97 14.52 4.95
CA SER A 103 -0.83 14.81 5.85
C SER A 103 0.48 14.92 5.07
N ALA A 104 0.73 14.01 4.12
CA ALA A 104 1.90 14.05 3.26
C ALA A 104 1.94 15.32 2.38
N LEU A 105 0.79 15.80 1.92
CA LEU A 105 0.71 17.08 1.19
C LEU A 105 1.18 18.26 2.05
N TYR A 106 0.74 18.34 3.31
CA TYR A 106 0.96 19.52 4.16
C TYR A 106 2.30 19.53 4.89
N VAL A 107 2.71 18.38 5.41
CA VAL A 107 3.90 18.27 6.26
C VAL A 107 5.10 17.76 5.45
N GLY A 108 4.83 17.16 4.30
CA GLY A 108 5.80 16.35 3.59
C GLY A 108 5.85 14.93 4.16
N TYR A 109 6.54 14.08 3.42
CA TYR A 109 6.81 12.69 3.74
C TYR A 109 8.29 12.44 3.45
N GLU A 110 8.92 11.68 4.34
CA GLU A 110 10.27 11.18 4.17
C GLU A 110 10.20 9.66 4.34
N PRO A 111 10.39 8.88 3.26
CA PRO A 111 10.37 7.44 3.36
C PRO A 111 11.56 7.00 4.20
N GLU A 112 11.31 6.16 5.20
CA GLU A 112 12.38 5.43 5.87
C GLU A 112 13.24 4.72 4.81
N PRO A 113 14.58 4.81 4.88
CA PRO A 113 15.44 4.13 3.92
C PRO A 113 15.09 2.65 3.93
N ALA A 114 14.73 2.13 2.76
CA ALA A 114 14.41 0.72 2.60
C ALA A 114 15.56 -0.10 3.18
N GLN A 115 15.32 -0.79 4.30
CA GLN A 115 16.26 -1.74 4.83
C GLN A 115 16.48 -2.76 3.72
N LYS A 116 17.67 -2.74 3.11
CA LYS A 116 18.06 -3.70 2.07
C LYS A 116 17.85 -5.08 2.69
N LYS A 117 16.77 -5.76 2.28
CA LYS A 117 16.53 -7.16 2.66
C LYS A 117 17.81 -7.91 2.29
N SER A 118 18.56 -8.34 3.29
CA SER A 118 19.79 -9.09 3.08
C SER A 118 19.43 -10.31 2.22
N PRO A 119 20.24 -10.66 1.21
CA PRO A 119 19.94 -11.80 0.35
C PRO A 119 19.75 -13.05 1.23
N PRO A 120 18.84 -13.97 0.85
CA PRO A 120 18.62 -15.19 1.61
C PRO A 120 19.97 -15.89 1.80
N GLN A 121 20.39 -16.06 3.06
CA GLN A 121 21.55 -16.88 3.39
C GLN A 121 21.26 -18.27 2.84
N GLN A 122 21.91 -18.62 1.73
CA GLN A 122 21.94 -19.98 1.22
C GLN A 122 22.43 -20.85 2.36
N ARG A 123 21.53 -21.68 2.91
CA ARG A 123 21.92 -22.77 3.80
C ARG A 123 22.85 -23.67 3.00
N THR A 124 24.15 -23.53 3.22
CA THR A 124 25.14 -24.45 2.67
C THR A 124 24.82 -25.83 3.26
N GLY A 125 24.34 -26.73 2.40
CA GLY A 125 24.07 -28.09 2.77
C GLY A 125 25.36 -28.75 3.22
N SER A 126 25.48 -29.00 4.53
CA SER A 126 26.51 -29.90 5.05
C SER A 126 26.16 -31.32 4.62
N ARG A 127 26.73 -31.73 3.48
CA ARG A 127 26.74 -33.11 2.99
C ARG A 127 27.44 -33.97 4.05
N ARG A 128 26.65 -34.64 4.90
CA ARG A 128 27.17 -35.65 5.82
C ARG A 128 27.73 -36.81 4.99
N LYS A 129 29.04 -37.02 5.14
CA LYS A 129 29.81 -38.11 4.56
C LYS A 129 29.23 -39.42 5.08
N SER A 130 28.69 -40.25 4.18
CA SER A 130 28.34 -41.63 4.49
C SER A 130 29.62 -42.37 4.91
N THR A 131 29.59 -42.95 6.11
CA THR A 131 30.51 -44.03 6.47
C THR A 131 29.65 -45.23 6.80
N GLY A 132 29.75 -46.24 5.94
CA GLY A 132 29.13 -47.53 6.17
C GLY A 132 29.79 -48.18 7.38
N ALA A 133 28.97 -48.72 8.26
CA ALA A 133 29.33 -49.81 9.13
C ALA A 133 28.15 -50.77 9.13
N SER A 134 28.34 -51.88 8.41
CA SER A 134 27.52 -53.08 8.50
C SER A 134 27.37 -53.50 9.97
N SER A 135 26.17 -53.84 10.40
CA SER A 135 25.94 -54.75 11.53
C SER A 135 24.58 -55.40 11.36
N SER A 136 24.65 -56.68 11.00
CA SER A 136 23.61 -57.70 11.06
C SER A 136 22.93 -57.77 12.42
N THR A 137 21.64 -58.13 12.47
CA THR A 137 21.14 -59.29 13.23
C THR A 137 19.70 -59.59 12.78
N THR A 138 19.52 -60.75 12.15
CA THR A 138 18.23 -61.42 11.94
C THR A 138 17.82 -62.09 13.24
N ALA A 139 16.59 -61.88 13.70
CA ALA A 139 15.95 -62.76 14.67
C ALA A 139 14.49 -62.94 14.26
N SER A 140 14.23 -64.04 13.57
CA SER A 140 12.93 -64.70 13.49
C SER A 140 12.64 -65.39 14.82
N LEU A 141 11.41 -65.27 15.32
CA LEU A 141 10.69 -66.37 16.00
C LEU A 141 9.21 -66.00 16.16
N SER A 142 8.37 -66.94 15.75
CA SER A 142 6.91 -66.99 15.82
C SER A 142 6.43 -67.38 17.22
N ASP A 143 5.34 -66.77 17.69
CA ASP A 143 4.04 -67.39 18.05
C ASP A 143 3.11 -66.33 18.67
#